data_AF-A0A660RT40-F1
#
_entry.id   AF-A0A660RT40-F1
#
_cell.length_a   1.000
_cell.length_b   1.000
_cell.length_c   1.000
_cell.angle_alpha   90.00
_cell.angle_beta   90.00
_cell.angle_gamma   90.00
#
_symmetry.space_group_name_H-M   'P 1'
#
loop_
_entity.id
_entity.type
_entity.pdbx_description
1 polymer ?
#
loop_
_entity_poly.entity_id
_entity_poly.type
_entity_poly.pdbx_seq_one_letter_code
_entity_poly.pdbx_strand_id
1 'polypeptide(L)'
;MNTRNLLLEIGTEEIPAAFIPGALDDLARLAREHLNGAHLTYEDVLTMGTPRRLVLCAKNLSDRQPDREEIVTGPPAKVAFSSDGKPTKAGEGFAHSHGVSVNDLQIKDTERGPYTVLRRIVPGRKTVELLSEFLPMVIAS
;
A
#
# COMPACT_ATOMS: atom_id res chain seq x y z
N MET A 1 3.73 -16.75 5.35
CA MET A 1 2.89 -15.96 4.44
C MET A 1 2.28 -16.92 3.45
N ASN A 2 0.98 -16.89 3.23
CA ASN A 2 0.34 -17.78 2.26
C ASN A 2 0.33 -17.06 0.90
N THR A 3 0.60 -17.77 -0.18
CA THR A 3 0.65 -17.21 -1.53
C THR A 3 -0.31 -17.95 -2.44
N ARG A 4 -0.82 -17.23 -3.45
CA ARG A 4 -1.69 -17.78 -4.49
C ARG A 4 -1.32 -17.16 -5.83
N ASN A 5 -1.68 -17.82 -6.92
CA ASN A 5 -1.56 -17.21 -8.23
C ASN A 5 -2.82 -16.39 -8.53
N LEU A 6 -2.64 -15.17 -9.03
CA LEU A 6 -3.71 -14.40 -9.66
C LEU A 6 -3.74 -14.74 -11.14
N LEU A 7 -4.92 -15.03 -11.68
CA LEU A 7 -5.17 -15.10 -13.11
C LEU A 7 -6.30 -14.13 -13.46
N LEU A 8 -6.00 -13.15 -14.31
CA LEU A 8 -6.99 -12.28 -14.93
C LEU A 8 -7.04 -12.64 -16.42
N GLU A 9 -8.26 -12.88 -16.91
CA GLU A 9 -8.53 -13.21 -18.30
C GLU A 9 -9.53 -12.21 -18.86
N ILE A 10 -9.14 -11.51 -19.92
CA ILE A 10 -9.93 -10.49 -20.59
C ILE A 10 -10.35 -11.06 -21.93
N GLY A 11 -11.65 -11.29 -22.11
CA GLY A 11 -12.22 -11.61 -23.42
C GLY A 11 -12.27 -10.36 -24.28
N THR A 12 -11.81 -10.48 -25.52
CA THR A 12 -11.81 -9.38 -26.50
C THR A 12 -12.50 -9.85 -27.78
N GLU A 13 -12.89 -8.92 -28.65
CA GLU A 13 -13.41 -9.28 -29.96
C GLU A 13 -12.26 -9.75 -30.87
N GLU A 14 -11.79 -8.92 -31.80
CA GLU A 14 -10.68 -9.27 -32.71
C GLU A 14 -9.63 -8.15 -32.67
N ILE A 15 -8.61 -8.31 -31.82
CA ILE A 15 -7.46 -7.41 -31.75
C ILE A 15 -6.51 -7.73 -32.91
N PRO A 16 -6.16 -6.76 -33.77
CA PRO A 16 -5.14 -6.96 -34.79
C PRO A 16 -3.83 -7.44 -34.17
N ALA A 17 -3.22 -8.47 -34.76
CA ALA A 17 -2.04 -9.13 -34.19
C ALA A 17 -0.87 -8.19 -33.88
N ALA A 18 -0.72 -7.10 -34.65
CA ALA A 18 0.30 -6.09 -34.44
C ALA A 18 0.15 -5.30 -33.11
N PHE A 19 -1.08 -5.20 -32.56
CA PHE A 19 -1.33 -4.48 -31.31
C PHE A 19 -1.21 -5.36 -30.06
N ILE A 20 -1.27 -6.69 -30.21
CA ILE A 20 -1.23 -7.62 -29.07
C ILE A 20 0.05 -7.44 -28.24
N PRO A 21 1.27 -7.36 -28.80
CA PRO A 21 2.48 -7.20 -27.98
C PRO A 21 2.43 -5.94 -27.10
N GLY A 22 2.04 -4.79 -27.67
CA GLY A 22 1.91 -3.54 -26.91
C GLY A 22 0.87 -3.64 -25.80
N ALA A 23 -0.29 -4.24 -26.07
CA ALA A 23 -1.33 -4.44 -25.06
C ALA A 23 -0.87 -5.37 -23.92
N LEU A 24 -0.07 -6.40 -24.22
CA LEU A 24 0.50 -7.29 -23.21
C LEU A 24 1.57 -6.61 -22.36
N ASP A 25 2.38 -5.72 -22.96
CA ASP A 25 3.38 -4.93 -22.26
C ASP A 25 2.73 -3.92 -21.31
N ASP A 26 1.70 -3.21 -21.78
CA ASP A 26 0.94 -2.26 -20.97
C ASP A 26 0.19 -2.95 -19.83
N LEU A 27 -0.46 -4.09 -20.09
CA LEU A 27 -1.14 -4.87 -19.07
C LEU A 27 -0.16 -5.33 -17.97
N ALA A 28 1.03 -5.77 -18.36
CA ALA A 28 2.07 -6.19 -17.40
C ALA A 28 2.61 -4.99 -16.61
N ARG A 29 2.83 -3.84 -17.25
CA ARG A 29 3.31 -2.61 -16.61
C ARG A 29 2.31 -2.09 -15.58
N LEU A 30 1.05 -1.89 -15.99
CA LEU A 30 -0.02 -1.41 -15.10
C LEU A 30 -0.24 -2.35 -13.92
N ALA A 31 -0.24 -3.67 -14.16
CA ALA A 31 -0.36 -4.65 -13.09
C ALA A 31 0.78 -4.51 -12.06
N ARG A 32 2.03 -4.38 -12.51
CA ARG A 32 3.18 -4.18 -11.60
C ARG A 32 3.07 -2.86 -10.84
N GLU A 33 2.70 -1.76 -11.51
CA GLU A 33 2.49 -0.46 -10.87
C GLU A 33 1.48 -0.56 -9.72
N HIS A 34 0.31 -1.16 -9.96
CA HIS A 34 -0.72 -1.31 -8.94
C HIS A 34 -0.33 -2.31 -7.83
N LEU A 35 0.26 -3.45 -8.16
CA LEU A 35 0.72 -4.44 -7.17
C LEU A 35 1.79 -3.84 -6.24
N ASN A 36 2.74 -3.10 -6.80
CA ASN A 36 3.80 -2.44 -6.04
C ASN A 36 3.28 -1.26 -5.22
N GLY A 37 2.39 -0.44 -5.80
CA GLY A 37 1.73 0.65 -5.08
C GLY A 37 0.86 0.14 -3.92
N ALA A 38 0.30 -1.05 -4.07
CA ALA A 38 -0.39 -1.77 -3.01
C ALA A 38 0.55 -2.57 -2.10
N HIS A 39 1.88 -2.48 -2.22
CA HIS A 39 2.84 -3.22 -1.40
C HIS A 39 2.58 -4.74 -1.32
N LEU A 40 2.03 -5.32 -2.38
CA LEU A 40 1.82 -6.75 -2.48
C LEU A 40 3.09 -7.43 -2.98
N THR A 41 3.48 -8.53 -2.35
CA THR A 41 4.63 -9.32 -2.77
C THR A 41 4.20 -10.38 -3.77
N TYR A 42 4.95 -10.54 -4.85
CA TYR A 42 4.74 -11.55 -5.88
C TYR A 42 6.09 -11.96 -6.47
N GLU A 43 6.16 -13.13 -7.10
CA GLU A 43 7.37 -13.63 -7.74
C GLU A 43 7.56 -13.01 -9.13
N ASP A 44 6.52 -13.03 -9.95
CA ASP A 44 6.58 -12.53 -11.32
C ASP A 44 5.20 -12.15 -11.85
N VAL A 45 5.17 -11.34 -12.91
CA VAL A 45 3.99 -10.99 -13.69
C VAL A 45 4.22 -11.41 -15.14
N LEU A 46 3.36 -12.29 -15.64
CA LEU A 46 3.38 -12.80 -17.00
C LEU A 46 2.12 -12.36 -17.73
N THR A 47 2.26 -12.03 -19.01
CA THR A 47 1.14 -11.74 -19.90
C THR A 47 1.18 -12.62 -21.14
N MET A 48 0.01 -13.05 -21.61
CA MET A 48 -0.16 -13.89 -22.80
C MET A 48 -1.39 -13.42 -23.56
N GLY A 49 -1.40 -13.54 -24.88
CA GLY A 49 -2.51 -13.03 -25.68
C GLY A 49 -2.75 -13.76 -26.99
N THR A 50 -3.99 -13.70 -27.43
CA THR A 50 -4.48 -14.06 -28.77
C THR A 50 -5.39 -12.90 -29.24
N PRO A 51 -5.81 -12.83 -30.51
CA PRO A 51 -6.71 -11.78 -30.98
C PRO A 51 -8.00 -11.62 -30.16
N ARG A 52 -8.49 -12.70 -29.53
CA ARG A 52 -9.74 -12.72 -28.75
C ARG A 52 -9.56 -12.77 -27.23
N ARG A 53 -8.32 -12.68 -26.76
CA ARG A 53 -8.03 -12.88 -25.34
C ARG A 53 -6.71 -12.27 -24.92
N LEU A 54 -6.71 -11.52 -23.82
CA LEU A 54 -5.51 -11.13 -23.09
C LEU A 54 -5.53 -11.76 -21.70
N VAL A 55 -4.38 -12.21 -21.22
CA VAL A 55 -4.23 -12.88 -19.94
C VAL A 55 -3.09 -12.23 -19.17
N LEU A 56 -3.32 -12.03 -17.87
CA LEU A 56 -2.34 -11.59 -16.89
C LEU A 56 -2.26 -12.64 -15.77
N CYS A 57 -1.06 -13.06 -15.42
CA CYS A 57 -0.79 -13.97 -14.32
C CYS A 57 0.24 -13.36 -13.36
N ALA A 58 -0.13 -13.17 -12.09
CA ALA A 58 0.83 -12.84 -11.04
C ALA A 58 1.12 -14.09 -10.21
N LYS A 59 2.37 -14.57 -10.25
CA LYS A 59 2.81 -15.78 -9.56
C LYS A 59 3.11 -15.50 -8.09
N ASN A 60 2.73 -16.46 -7.23
CA ASN A 60 3.04 -16.41 -5.80
C ASN A 60 2.69 -15.07 -5.13
N LEU A 61 1.55 -14.49 -5.54
CA LEU A 61 1.01 -13.27 -4.96
C LEU A 61 0.60 -13.52 -3.51
N SER A 62 1.06 -12.67 -2.60
CA SER A 62 0.69 -12.75 -1.18
C SER A 62 -0.83 -12.61 -1.02
N ASP A 63 -1.42 -13.34 -0.08
CA ASP A 63 -2.87 -13.27 0.20
C ASP A 63 -3.29 -12.04 1.02
N ARG A 64 -2.30 -11.34 1.58
CA ARG A 64 -2.46 -10.10 2.33
C ARG A 64 -1.24 -9.20 2.12
N GLN A 65 -1.45 -7.90 2.25
CA GLN A 65 -0.36 -6.96 2.50
C GLN A 65 0.36 -7.30 3.81
N PRO A 66 1.67 -7.06 3.90
CA PRO A 66 2.34 -7.05 5.19
C PRO A 66 1.77 -5.93 6.06
N ASP A 67 1.70 -6.19 7.37
CA ASP A 67 1.44 -5.12 8.33
C ASP A 67 2.63 -4.14 8.28
N ARG A 68 2.37 -2.84 8.35
CA ARG A 68 3.42 -1.82 8.28
C ARG A 68 3.46 -0.96 9.52
N GLU A 69 4.66 -0.60 9.95
CA GLU A 69 4.85 0.42 10.98
C GLU A 69 4.69 1.79 10.32
N GLU A 70 3.78 2.60 10.85
CA GLU A 70 3.63 4.00 10.48
C GLU A 70 4.10 4.88 11.65
N ILE A 71 4.95 5.86 11.33
CA ILE A 71 5.43 6.85 12.30
C ILE A 71 4.69 8.16 12.02
N VAL A 72 3.85 8.57 12.96
CA VAL A 72 3.14 9.84 12.89
C VAL A 72 3.87 10.86 13.74
N THR A 73 4.37 11.92 13.11
CA THR A 73 5.03 13.03 13.80
C THR A 73 4.00 14.01 14.32
N GLY A 74 4.04 14.25 15.63
CA GLY A 74 3.19 15.20 16.33
C GLY A 74 3.84 16.58 16.50
N PRO A 75 3.44 17.36 17.52
CA PRO A 75 4.05 18.65 17.81
C PRO A 75 5.51 18.52 18.32
N PRO A 76 6.27 19.64 18.35
CA PRO A 76 7.58 19.67 19.00
C PRO A 76 7.49 19.18 20.46
N ALA A 77 8.50 18.46 20.95
CA ALA A 77 8.48 17.89 22.30
C ALA A 77 8.26 18.96 23.39
N LYS A 78 8.86 20.15 23.21
CA LYS A 78 8.66 21.32 24.09
C LYS A 78 7.24 21.90 24.11
N VAL A 79 6.44 21.57 23.09
CA VAL A 79 5.03 21.99 23.00
C VAL A 79 4.13 20.89 23.56
N ALA A 80 4.50 19.62 23.35
CA ALA A 80 3.76 18.47 23.85
C ALA A 80 3.93 18.24 25.35
N PHE A 81 5.10 18.57 25.90
CA PHE A 81 5.45 18.42 27.32
C PHE A 81 5.93 19.75 27.89
N SER A 82 5.49 20.07 29.11
CA SER A 82 5.99 21.22 29.86
C SER A 82 7.42 20.99 30.35
N SER A 83 8.05 22.04 30.89
CA SER A 83 9.35 21.97 31.56
C SER A 83 9.40 20.92 32.67
N ASP A 84 8.26 20.62 33.28
CA ASP A 84 8.13 19.71 34.42
C ASP A 84 7.84 18.27 33.98
N GLY A 85 7.93 18.00 32.67
CA GLY A 85 7.66 16.69 32.07
C GLY A 85 6.18 16.31 32.00
N LYS A 86 5.27 17.24 32.35
CA LYS A 86 3.83 16.98 32.28
C LYS A 86 3.31 17.20 30.85
N PRO A 87 2.40 16.35 30.36
CA PRO A 87 1.78 16.55 29.06
C PRO A 87 0.98 17.86 29.06
N THR A 88 1.08 18.60 27.98
CA THR A 88 0.26 19.80 27.74
C THR A 88 -1.01 19.42 26.99
N LYS A 89 -1.95 20.37 26.86
CA LYS A 89 -3.14 20.19 26.01
C LYS A 89 -2.80 19.80 24.56
N ALA A 90 -1.64 20.22 24.04
CA ALA A 90 -1.22 19.84 22.70
C ALA A 90 -0.76 18.38 22.64
N GLY A 91 -0.01 17.91 23.63
CA GLY A 91 0.39 16.50 23.74
C GLY A 91 -0.81 15.58 23.98
N GLU A 92 -1.69 15.96 24.91
CA GLU A 92 -2.93 15.23 25.19
C GLU A 92 -3.87 15.19 23.98
N GLY A 93 -4.05 16.33 23.30
CA GLY A 93 -4.88 16.41 22.10
C GLY A 93 -4.35 15.54 20.96
N PHE A 94 -3.03 15.54 20.75
CA PHE A 94 -2.40 14.69 19.75
C PHE A 94 -2.60 13.20 20.06
N ALA A 95 -2.30 12.77 21.30
CA ALA A 95 -2.50 11.39 21.73
C ALA A 95 -3.97 10.97 21.60
N HIS A 96 -4.90 11.82 22.04
CA HIS A 96 -6.33 11.56 21.97
C HIS A 96 -6.84 11.44 20.52
N SER A 97 -6.40 12.30 19.60
CA SER A 97 -6.78 12.20 18.18
C SER A 97 -6.32 10.91 17.50
N HIS A 98 -5.31 10.25 18.07
CA HIS A 98 -4.81 8.97 17.60
C HIS A 98 -5.27 7.79 18.47
N GLY A 99 -6.12 8.02 19.47
CA GLY A 99 -6.71 6.98 20.31
C GLY A 99 -5.71 6.29 21.24
N VAL A 100 -4.60 6.94 21.57
CA VAL A 100 -3.53 6.39 22.43
C VAL A 100 -3.37 7.22 23.70
N SER A 101 -2.68 6.66 24.70
CA SER A 101 -2.29 7.43 25.87
C SER A 101 -1.15 8.39 25.53
N VAL A 102 -1.09 9.52 26.22
CA VAL A 102 0.04 10.45 26.09
C VAL A 102 1.38 9.81 26.53
N ASN A 103 1.32 8.76 27.35
CA ASN A 103 2.48 7.97 27.76
C ASN A 103 3.00 7.05 26.65
N ASP A 104 2.22 6.80 25.60
CA ASP A 104 2.62 5.99 24.44
C ASP A 104 3.40 6.83 23.40
N LEU A 105 3.47 8.15 23.59
CA LEU A 105 4.24 9.03 22.73
C LEU A 105 5.74 8.87 22.98
N GLN A 106 6.51 8.77 21.91
CA GLN A 106 7.97 8.74 21.95
C GLN A 106 8.52 10.10 21.55
N ILE A 107 9.71 10.46 22.02
CA ILE A 107 10.42 11.64 21.51
C ILE A 107 11.50 11.17 20.54
N LYS A 108 11.56 11.78 19.37
CA LYS A 108 12.57 11.50 18.35
C LYS A 108 13.23 12.80 17.90
N ASP A 109 14.54 12.79 17.79
CA ASP A 109 15.29 13.90 17.22
C ASP A 109 15.08 13.96 15.70
N THR A 110 14.77 15.16 15.23
CA THR A 110 14.61 15.51 13.82
C THR A 110 15.53 16.67 13.49
N GLU A 111 15.71 16.99 12.20
CA GLU A 111 16.46 18.18 11.76
C GLU A 111 15.91 19.49 12.34
N ARG A 112 14.64 19.50 12.77
CA ARG A 112 13.97 20.66 13.38
C ARG A 112 13.96 20.62 14.91
N GLY A 113 14.70 19.69 15.52
CA GLY A 113 14.76 19.45 16.96
C GLY A 113 13.92 18.24 17.42
N PRO A 114 13.74 18.04 18.74
CA PRO A 114 13.00 16.92 19.30
C PRO A 114 11.49 17.07 19.08
N TYR A 115 10.86 16.05 18.52
CA TYR A 115 9.42 15.99 18.26
C TYR A 115 8.80 14.77 18.92
N THR A 116 7.53 14.87 19.30
CA THR A 116 6.77 13.69 19.69
C THR A 116 6.40 12.88 18.46
N VAL A 117 6.51 11.56 18.54
CA VAL A 117 6.12 10.63 17.49
C VAL A 117 5.27 9.51 18.08
N LEU A 118 4.30 9.06 17.31
CA LEU A 118 3.54 7.85 17.57
C LEU A 118 3.96 6.79 16.56
N ARG A 119 4.33 5.61 17.06
CA ARG A 119 4.48 4.41 16.22
C ARG A 119 3.19 3.61 16.31
N ARG A 120 2.59 3.31 15.17
CA ARG A 120 1.45 2.41 15.11
C ARG A 120 1.63 1.37 14.02
N ILE A 121 1.08 0.19 14.26
CA ILE A 121 1.00 -0.86 13.25
C ILE A 121 -0.29 -0.62 12.47
N VAL A 122 -0.16 -0.47 11.15
CA VAL A 122 -1.28 -0.47 10.21
C VAL A 122 -1.43 -1.89 9.71
N PRO A 123 -2.54 -2.58 10.05
CA PRO A 123 -2.79 -3.94 9.56
C PRO A 123 -2.87 -3.95 8.05
N GLY A 124 -2.22 -4.94 7.42
CA GLY A 124 -2.30 -5.14 5.99
C GLY A 124 -3.70 -5.56 5.55
N ARG A 125 -4.13 -5.11 4.36
CA ARG A 125 -5.41 -5.47 3.76
C ARG A 125 -5.32 -6.79 3.02
N LYS A 126 -6.45 -7.51 2.91
CA LYS A 126 -6.51 -8.75 2.12
C LYS A 126 -6.30 -8.43 0.65
N THR A 127 -5.54 -9.26 -0.04
CA THR A 127 -5.24 -9.07 -1.47
C THR A 127 -6.51 -9.02 -2.30
N VAL A 128 -7.50 -9.85 -2.01
CA VAL A 128 -8.78 -9.87 -2.75
C VAL A 128 -9.53 -8.53 -2.74
N GLU A 129 -9.42 -7.77 -1.64
CA GLU A 129 -10.04 -6.44 -1.55
C GLU A 129 -9.31 -5.45 -2.44
N LEU A 130 -7.98 -5.47 -2.41
CA LEU A 130 -7.12 -4.61 -3.23
C LEU A 130 -7.28 -4.91 -4.73
N LEU A 131 -7.30 -6.19 -5.09
CA LEU A 131 -7.52 -6.63 -6.47
C LEU A 131 -8.87 -6.12 -7.01
N SER A 132 -9.92 -6.15 -6.18
CA SER A 132 -11.25 -5.66 -6.56
C SER A 132 -11.27 -4.15 -6.83
N GLU A 133 -10.34 -3.40 -6.22
CA GLU A 133 -10.21 -1.95 -6.42
C GLU A 133 -9.44 -1.62 -7.71
N PHE A 134 -8.31 -2.30 -7.97
CA PHE A 134 -7.42 -1.88 -9.06
C PHE A 134 -7.54 -2.66 -10.36
N LEU A 135 -7.99 -3.92 -10.36
CA LEU A 135 -8.16 -4.66 -11.63
C LEU A 135 -9.11 -3.94 -12.61
N PRO A 136 -10.21 -3.30 -12.17
CA PRO A 136 -11.03 -2.49 -13.08
C PRO A 136 -10.26 -1.32 -13.71
N MET A 137 -9.35 -0.66 -12.96
CA MET A 137 -8.53 0.42 -13.48
C MET A 137 -7.53 -0.08 -14.52
N VAL A 138 -6.90 -1.23 -14.28
CA VAL A 138 -5.99 -1.89 -15.23
C VAL A 138 -6.70 -2.22 -16.55
N ILE A 139 -7.97 -2.64 -16.50
CA ILE A 139 -8.75 -3.00 -17.70
C ILE A 139 -9.21 -1.76 -18.49
N ALA A 140 -9.52 -0.66 -17.79
CA ALA A 140 -10.09 0.55 -18.40
C ALA A 140 -9.06 1.56 -18.94
N SER A 141 -7.76 1.30 -18.75
CA SER A 141 -6.66 2.22 -19.10
C SER A 141 -6.24 2.14 -20.55
#